data_AF-A0A6P8I9K8-F1
#
_entry.id   AF-A0A6P8I9K8-F1
#
_cell.length_a   1.000
_cell.length_b   1.000
_cell.length_c   1.000
_cell.angle_alpha   90.00
_cell.angle_beta   90.00
_cell.angle_gamma   90.00
#
_symmetry.space_group_name_H-M   'P 1'
#
loop_
_entity.id
_entity.type
_entity.pdbx_description
1 polymer ?
#
loop_
_entity_poly.entity_id
_entity_poly.type
_entity_poly.pdbx_seq_one_letter_code
_entity_poly.pdbx_strand_id
1 'polypeptide(L)'
;SSVPLEQKGPSVLWLSNSLLESSSAALPINSSSRQHYKNRIVEHWQAFNPTQVRLSLYKDKKEVVLLVFNATGSTKTNWFSRDRLLTSPWTDIHSQPVNVFSITGAIRENILRRTFYINSEYGGCSSDSGWMVLQEKVPGQCTWENHFQYFSVLYTKTNRRVPWSKGAWSVADMMAIYIR
;
A
#
# COMPACT_ATOMS: atom_id res chain seq x y z
N SER A 1 -20.05 8.99 14.92
CA SER A 1 -20.22 9.42 13.52
C SER A 1 -19.95 8.24 12.60
N SER A 2 -20.98 7.75 11.91
CA SER A 2 -20.98 6.54 11.08
C SER A 2 -20.59 6.86 9.63
N VAL A 3 -19.30 7.10 9.40
CA VAL A 3 -18.78 7.18 8.02
C VAL A 3 -18.97 5.80 7.36
N PRO A 4 -19.64 5.71 6.20
CA PRO A 4 -19.80 4.46 5.45
C PRO A 4 -18.45 3.78 5.20
N LEU A 5 -18.41 2.44 5.22
CA LEU A 5 -17.16 1.68 5.08
C LEU A 5 -16.49 1.96 3.72
N GLU A 6 -17.28 2.22 2.69
CA GLU A 6 -16.88 2.57 1.34
C GLU A 6 -16.19 3.95 1.27
N GLN A 7 -16.39 4.78 2.29
CA GLN A 7 -15.72 6.07 2.45
C GLN A 7 -14.54 5.98 3.43
N LYS A 8 -14.33 4.82 4.10
CA LYS A 8 -13.14 4.57 4.92
C LYS A 8 -11.99 4.12 4.02
N GLY A 9 -10.77 4.55 4.35
CA GLY A 9 -9.61 4.27 3.53
C GLY A 9 -9.25 2.78 3.43
N PRO A 10 -8.52 2.36 2.38
CA PRO A 10 -8.16 0.96 2.14
C PRO A 10 -7.47 0.29 3.33
N SER A 11 -6.66 1.01 4.10
CA SER A 11 -6.00 0.43 5.29
C SER A 11 -7.01 0.12 6.39
N VAL A 12 -8.05 0.94 6.55
CA VAL A 12 -9.10 0.72 7.53
C VAL A 12 -9.90 -0.52 7.16
N LEU A 13 -10.23 -0.69 5.88
CA LEU A 13 -10.87 -1.91 5.38
C LEU A 13 -9.98 -3.15 5.60
N TRP A 14 -8.69 -3.06 5.27
CA TRP A 14 -7.76 -4.18 5.44
C TRP A 14 -7.61 -4.59 6.91
N LEU A 15 -7.41 -3.62 7.81
CA LEU A 15 -7.11 -3.85 9.22
C LEU A 15 -8.35 -4.20 10.05
N SER A 16 -9.56 -3.81 9.62
CA SER A 16 -10.80 -4.20 10.29
C SER A 16 -11.23 -5.63 9.96
N ASN A 17 -12.34 -6.05 10.57
CA ASN A 17 -13.04 -7.30 10.22
C ASN A 17 -14.15 -7.09 9.19
N SER A 18 -14.27 -5.87 8.63
CA SER A 18 -15.29 -5.56 7.65
C SER A 18 -14.94 -6.14 6.27
N LEU A 19 -15.97 -6.48 5.50
CA LEU A 19 -15.87 -7.05 4.17
C LEU A 19 -16.58 -6.16 3.15
N LEU A 20 -16.06 -6.11 1.92
CA LEU A 20 -16.70 -5.50 0.76
C LEU A 20 -16.63 -6.49 -0.40
N GLU A 21 -17.40 -7.59 -0.29
CA GLU A 21 -17.43 -8.67 -1.30
C GLU A 21 -18.57 -8.52 -2.31
N SER A 22 -19.56 -7.67 -2.06
CA SER A 22 -20.77 -7.54 -2.88
C SER A 22 -20.52 -6.81 -4.21
N SER A 23 -19.37 -6.17 -4.38
CA SER A 23 -18.99 -5.50 -5.63
C SER A 23 -18.25 -6.45 -6.56
N SER A 24 -18.97 -7.33 -7.26
CA SER A 24 -18.41 -8.11 -8.38
C SER A 24 -17.75 -7.21 -9.44
N ALA A 25 -18.16 -5.94 -9.50
CA ALA A 25 -17.55 -4.90 -10.31
C ALA A 25 -16.13 -4.46 -9.88
N ALA A 26 -15.64 -4.82 -8.70
CA ALA A 26 -14.29 -4.49 -8.24
C ALA A 26 -13.24 -5.58 -8.55
N LEU A 27 -13.69 -6.74 -9.04
CA LEU A 27 -12.82 -7.88 -9.37
C LEU A 27 -12.08 -7.75 -10.71
N PRO A 28 -12.65 -7.17 -11.79
CA PRO A 28 -11.93 -7.04 -13.05
C PRO A 28 -10.94 -5.85 -12.97
N ILE A 29 -9.69 -6.08 -13.37
CA ILE A 29 -8.67 -5.03 -13.61
C ILE A 29 -9.19 -3.95 -14.59
N ASN A 30 -10.19 -4.30 -15.41
CA ASN A 30 -10.82 -3.44 -16.41
C ASN A 30 -12.03 -2.65 -15.91
N SER A 31 -12.41 -2.74 -14.63
CA SER A 31 -13.58 -2.01 -14.15
C SER A 31 -13.28 -0.51 -14.01
N SER A 32 -14.25 0.33 -14.32
CA SER A 32 -14.21 1.77 -14.03
C SER A 32 -14.57 2.07 -12.57
N SER A 33 -14.87 1.04 -11.77
CA SER A 33 -15.29 1.19 -10.39
C SER A 33 -14.09 1.53 -9.51
N ARG A 34 -14.20 2.62 -8.75
CA ARG A 34 -13.22 2.98 -7.71
C ARG A 34 -13.50 2.32 -6.35
N GLN A 35 -14.38 1.33 -6.31
CA GLN A 35 -14.76 0.68 -5.06
C GLN A 35 -13.66 -0.26 -4.58
N HIS A 36 -13.41 -0.23 -3.26
CA HIS A 36 -12.52 -1.18 -2.62
C HIS A 36 -13.17 -2.57 -2.51
N TYR A 37 -12.34 -3.60 -2.57
CA TYR A 37 -12.74 -4.99 -2.42
C TYR A 37 -11.85 -5.68 -1.38
N LYS A 38 -12.46 -6.54 -0.57
CA LYS A 38 -11.74 -7.41 0.37
C LYS A 38 -12.46 -8.74 0.49
N ASN A 39 -11.78 -9.81 0.07
CA ASN A 39 -12.28 -11.17 0.21
C ASN A 39 -12.22 -11.64 1.67
N ARG A 40 -13.22 -12.41 2.09
CA ARG A 40 -13.36 -13.00 3.43
C ARG A 40 -12.19 -13.88 3.85
N ILE A 41 -11.46 -14.43 2.88
CA ILE A 41 -10.27 -15.24 3.13
C ILE A 41 -9.21 -14.49 3.93
N VAL A 42 -9.16 -13.16 3.81
CA VAL A 42 -8.26 -12.30 4.60
C VAL A 42 -8.60 -12.36 6.10
N GLU A 43 -9.88 -12.52 6.44
CA GLU A 43 -10.33 -12.70 7.83
C GLU A 43 -10.09 -14.12 8.34
N HIS A 44 -9.99 -15.08 7.43
CA HIS A 44 -9.66 -16.47 7.73
C HIS A 44 -8.18 -16.79 7.46
N TRP A 45 -7.29 -15.80 7.57
CA TRP A 45 -5.86 -15.91 7.21
C TRP A 45 -5.17 -17.15 7.77
N GLN A 46 -5.34 -17.41 9.07
CA GLN A 46 -4.68 -18.55 9.74
C GLN A 46 -5.22 -19.90 9.23
N ALA A 47 -6.51 -19.98 8.95
CA ALA A 47 -7.13 -21.18 8.40
C ALA A 47 -6.75 -21.39 6.92
N PHE A 48 -6.61 -20.30 6.16
CA PHE A 48 -6.15 -20.34 4.77
C PHE A 48 -4.67 -20.71 4.67
N ASN A 49 -3.86 -20.32 5.66
CA ASN A 49 -2.43 -20.60 5.75
C ASN A 49 -1.66 -20.25 4.45
N PRO A 50 -1.68 -18.96 4.03
CA PRO A 50 -1.03 -18.57 2.80
C PRO A 50 0.48 -18.81 2.89
N THR A 51 1.05 -19.23 1.78
CA THR A 51 2.50 -19.41 1.61
C THR A 51 3.13 -18.19 0.95
N GLN A 52 2.36 -17.45 0.15
CA GLN A 52 2.84 -16.27 -0.55
C GLN A 52 1.78 -15.17 -0.67
N VAL A 53 2.22 -13.93 -0.56
CA VAL A 53 1.44 -12.74 -0.94
C VAL A 53 2.11 -12.05 -2.12
N ARG A 54 1.33 -11.69 -3.12
CA ARG A 54 1.74 -10.83 -4.24
C ARG A 54 1.01 -9.50 -4.12
N LEU A 55 1.75 -8.41 -4.03
CA LEU A 55 1.23 -7.06 -4.18
C LEU A 55 1.62 -6.51 -5.56
N SER A 56 0.62 -6.16 -6.35
CA SER A 56 0.78 -5.60 -7.69
C SER A 56 0.21 -4.19 -7.75
N LEU A 57 0.97 -3.25 -8.29
CA LEU A 57 0.46 -1.94 -8.67
C LEU A 57 0.25 -1.87 -10.17
N TYR A 58 -0.87 -1.29 -10.60
CA TYR A 58 -1.20 -1.13 -12.00
C TYR A 58 -1.30 0.34 -12.38
N LYS A 59 -0.75 0.69 -13.54
CA LYS A 59 -0.91 1.99 -14.20
C LYS A 59 -1.27 1.74 -15.65
N ASP A 60 -2.32 2.38 -16.16
CA ASP A 60 -2.78 2.23 -17.54
C ASP A 60 -2.93 0.76 -17.94
N LYS A 61 -3.50 -0.04 -17.02
CA LYS A 61 -3.72 -1.50 -17.12
C LYS A 61 -2.44 -2.35 -17.22
N LYS A 62 -1.26 -1.76 -17.02
CA LYS A 62 0.03 -2.47 -16.98
C LYS A 62 0.50 -2.61 -15.55
N GLU A 63 1.03 -3.77 -15.19
CA GLU A 63 1.72 -3.95 -13.92
C GLU A 63 3.03 -3.14 -13.92
N VAL A 64 3.15 -2.22 -12.97
CA VAL A 64 4.29 -1.30 -12.85
C VAL A 64 5.15 -1.59 -11.62
N VAL A 65 4.59 -2.24 -10.60
CA VAL A 65 5.31 -2.71 -9.41
C VAL A 65 4.81 -4.10 -9.06
N LEU A 66 5.74 -5.00 -8.77
CA LEU A 66 5.49 -6.35 -8.28
C LEU A 66 6.32 -6.58 -7.02
N LEU A 67 5.65 -6.79 -5.89
CA LEU A 67 6.27 -7.26 -4.66
C LEU A 67 5.75 -8.66 -4.33
N VAL A 68 6.66 -9.55 -3.96
CA VAL A 68 6.33 -10.93 -3.55
C VAL A 68 6.85 -11.15 -2.15
N PHE A 69 6.02 -11.71 -1.26
CA PHE A 69 6.35 -11.93 0.15
C PHE A 69 6.15 -13.38 0.55
N ASN A 70 7.00 -13.88 1.46
CA ASN A 70 6.79 -15.13 2.19
C ASN A 70 5.70 -14.94 3.26
N ALA A 71 4.57 -15.59 3.05
CA ALA A 71 3.40 -15.49 3.92
C ALA A 71 3.31 -16.62 4.96
N THR A 72 4.21 -17.62 4.88
CA THR A 72 4.20 -18.75 5.80
C THR A 72 4.30 -18.26 7.25
N GLY A 73 3.36 -18.68 8.09
CA GLY A 73 3.28 -18.27 9.49
C GLY A 73 3.08 -16.76 9.70
N SER A 74 2.61 -16.03 8.67
CA SER A 74 2.27 -14.62 8.80
C SER A 74 0.84 -14.43 9.33
N THR A 75 0.49 -13.20 9.65
CA THR A 75 -0.89 -12.75 9.88
C THR A 75 -1.32 -11.86 8.72
N LYS A 76 -2.62 -11.53 8.65
CA LYS A 76 -3.13 -10.53 7.70
C LYS A 76 -2.46 -9.16 7.82
N THR A 77 -1.78 -8.87 8.93
CA THR A 77 -1.17 -7.56 9.21
C THR A 77 0.35 -7.52 9.11
N ASN A 78 1.06 -8.65 9.25
CA ASN A 78 2.54 -8.67 9.33
C ASN A 78 3.25 -9.23 8.08
N TRP A 79 2.51 -9.77 7.10
CA TRP A 79 3.09 -10.30 5.86
C TRP A 79 3.85 -9.24 5.05
N PHE A 80 3.39 -7.99 5.12
CA PHE A 80 4.00 -6.84 4.45
C PHE A 80 5.13 -6.28 5.32
N SER A 81 6.28 -6.93 5.26
CA SER A 81 7.49 -6.55 5.98
C SER A 81 8.73 -6.82 5.14
N ARG A 82 9.82 -6.12 5.44
CA ARG A 82 11.10 -6.29 4.74
C ARG A 82 11.64 -7.72 4.84
N ASP A 83 11.54 -8.33 6.02
CA ASP A 83 12.09 -9.67 6.28
C ASP A 83 11.34 -10.77 5.53
N ARG A 84 10.10 -10.50 5.13
CA ARG A 84 9.29 -11.43 4.33
C ARG A 84 9.38 -11.15 2.84
N LEU A 85 10.04 -10.08 2.41
CA LEU A 85 10.11 -9.69 1.00
C LEU A 85 11.03 -10.64 0.23
N LEU A 86 10.47 -11.29 -0.79
CA LEU A 86 11.15 -12.23 -1.68
C LEU A 86 11.55 -11.58 -3.01
N THR A 87 10.74 -10.65 -3.52
CA THR A 87 10.98 -10.00 -4.81
C THR A 87 10.51 -8.56 -4.79
N SER A 88 11.29 -7.67 -5.41
CA SER A 88 11.00 -6.24 -5.52
C SER A 88 11.60 -5.66 -6.81
N PRO A 89 10.97 -4.63 -7.42
CA PRO A 89 11.60 -3.92 -8.54
C PRO A 89 12.74 -3.00 -8.07
N TRP A 90 12.89 -2.77 -6.77
CA TRP A 90 13.87 -1.85 -6.22
C TRP A 90 15.13 -2.57 -5.76
N THR A 91 16.22 -2.30 -6.46
CA THR A 91 17.53 -2.94 -6.27
C THR A 91 18.19 -2.58 -4.94
N ASP A 92 17.82 -1.45 -4.35
CA ASP A 92 18.44 -0.91 -3.15
C ASP A 92 17.67 -1.22 -1.86
N ILE A 93 16.50 -1.87 -1.94
CA ILE A 93 15.57 -2.08 -0.81
C ILE A 93 16.16 -2.88 0.35
N HIS A 94 17.14 -3.75 0.07
CA HIS A 94 17.88 -4.49 1.10
C HIS A 94 19.19 -3.81 1.51
N SER A 95 19.71 -2.87 0.72
CA SER A 95 20.98 -2.18 1.00
C SER A 95 20.81 -0.85 1.75
N GLN A 96 19.63 -0.23 1.65
CA GLN A 96 19.35 1.07 2.26
C GLN A 96 18.74 0.91 3.67
N PRO A 97 18.81 1.96 4.51
CA PRO A 97 18.05 2.02 5.76
C PRO A 97 16.56 1.87 5.48
N VAL A 98 15.82 1.31 6.43
CA VAL A 98 14.36 1.19 6.39
C VAL A 98 13.82 1.53 7.77
N ASN A 99 13.18 2.70 7.90
CA ASN A 99 12.56 3.13 9.14
C ASN A 99 11.07 2.73 9.24
N VAL A 100 10.40 2.51 8.10
CA VAL A 100 9.02 2.00 8.05
C VAL A 100 8.85 1.01 6.90
N PHE A 101 8.34 -0.17 7.21
CA PHE A 101 7.87 -1.15 6.23
C PHE A 101 6.70 -1.91 6.85
N SER A 102 5.49 -1.37 6.73
CA SER A 102 4.29 -1.99 7.32
C SER A 102 2.99 -1.51 6.68
N ILE A 103 1.92 -2.28 6.88
CA ILE A 103 0.57 -1.90 6.45
C ILE A 103 0.08 -0.68 7.23
N THR A 104 0.26 -0.66 8.55
CA THR A 104 -0.11 0.49 9.40
C THR A 104 0.69 1.73 9.04
N GLY A 105 1.94 1.57 8.59
CA GLY A 105 2.80 2.65 8.15
C GLY A 105 3.02 3.71 9.23
N ALA A 106 2.82 4.98 8.86
CA ALA A 106 2.94 6.14 9.75
C ALA A 106 1.61 6.88 9.83
N ILE A 107 1.06 6.98 11.04
CA ILE A 107 -0.22 7.65 11.30
C ILE A 107 -0.03 8.62 12.46
N ARG A 108 -0.43 9.88 12.24
CA ARG A 108 -0.59 10.88 13.29
C ARG A 108 -1.96 11.51 13.13
N GLU A 109 -2.78 11.39 14.16
CA GLU A 109 -4.16 11.87 14.14
C GLU A 109 -4.24 13.32 13.68
N ASN A 110 -5.16 13.60 12.75
CA ASN A 110 -5.35 14.91 12.10
C ASN A 110 -4.12 15.51 11.37
N ILE A 111 -2.97 14.83 11.33
CA ILE A 111 -1.72 15.32 10.73
C ILE A 111 -1.35 14.54 9.46
N LEU A 112 -1.16 13.23 9.54
CA LEU A 112 -0.80 12.38 8.38
C LEU A 112 -1.37 10.97 8.49
N ARG A 113 -1.52 10.32 7.33
CA ARG A 113 -1.89 8.91 7.24
C ARG A 113 -1.26 8.27 6.00
N ARG A 114 -0.09 7.67 6.20
CA ARG A 114 0.72 6.97 5.19
C ARG A 114 0.69 5.49 5.52
N THR A 115 -0.07 4.69 4.78
CA THR A 115 -0.23 3.25 5.02
C THR A 115 0.34 2.45 3.86
N PHE A 116 0.43 1.12 3.98
CA PHE A 116 1.18 0.26 3.05
C PHE A 116 2.51 0.92 2.66
N TYR A 117 3.26 1.32 3.69
CA TYR A 117 4.31 2.32 3.57
C TYR A 117 5.66 1.63 3.60
N ILE A 118 6.47 1.86 2.57
CA ILE A 118 7.86 1.41 2.46
C ILE A 118 8.74 2.66 2.36
N ASN A 119 9.32 3.04 3.49
CA ASN A 119 10.14 4.24 3.64
C ASN A 119 11.53 3.91 4.15
N SER A 120 12.51 4.64 3.63
CA SER A 120 13.92 4.42 3.97
C SER A 120 14.28 5.17 5.24
N GLU A 121 14.07 6.49 5.23
CA GLU A 121 14.47 7.39 6.31
C GLU A 121 13.57 8.62 6.36
N TYR A 122 13.49 9.25 7.53
CA TYR A 122 12.86 10.55 7.71
C TYR A 122 13.95 11.62 7.64
N GLY A 123 13.83 12.52 6.69
CA GLY A 123 14.69 13.69 6.55
C GLY A 123 13.91 15.01 6.62
N GLY A 124 12.62 14.94 6.98
CA GLY A 124 11.67 16.03 6.87
C GLY A 124 11.05 16.07 5.47
N CYS A 125 10.01 16.89 5.28
CA CYS A 125 9.21 16.87 4.05
C CYS A 125 10.00 17.08 2.75
N SER A 126 11.15 17.77 2.81
CA SER A 126 12.03 17.99 1.67
C SER A 126 12.96 16.82 1.36
N SER A 127 13.15 15.87 2.28
CA SER A 127 14.16 14.81 2.18
C SER A 127 13.68 13.40 2.54
N ASP A 128 12.46 13.26 3.07
CA ASP A 128 11.81 11.96 3.28
C ASP A 128 11.88 11.13 1.99
N SER A 129 12.47 9.95 2.09
CA SER A 129 12.79 9.12 0.94
C SER A 129 12.30 7.70 1.13
N GLY A 130 11.66 7.14 0.11
CA GLY A 130 11.08 5.82 0.18
C GLY A 130 10.80 5.23 -1.20
N TRP A 131 10.02 4.16 -1.21
CA TRP A 131 9.73 3.36 -2.40
C TRP A 131 8.24 3.34 -2.74
N MET A 132 7.37 3.23 -1.74
CA MET A 132 5.92 3.14 -1.92
C MET A 132 5.17 3.72 -0.72
N VAL A 133 4.04 4.39 -0.97
CA VAL A 133 3.12 4.87 0.06
C VAL A 133 1.67 4.88 -0.44
N LEU A 134 0.74 4.35 0.36
CA LEU A 134 -0.69 4.64 0.22
C LEU A 134 -1.01 5.89 1.06
N GLN A 135 -1.36 6.98 0.38
CA GLN A 135 -1.74 8.24 1.00
C GLN A 135 -3.24 8.27 1.28
N GLU A 136 -3.63 8.32 2.56
CA GLU A 136 -5.04 8.27 2.95
C GLU A 136 -5.55 9.58 3.58
N LYS A 137 -4.71 10.62 3.68
CA LYS A 137 -5.10 11.93 4.21
C LYS A 137 -4.65 13.05 3.29
N VAL A 138 -5.60 13.94 2.96
CA VAL A 138 -5.38 15.18 2.19
C VAL A 138 -6.16 16.32 2.87
N PRO A 139 -5.54 17.45 3.23
CA PRO A 139 -4.11 17.71 3.17
C PRO A 139 -3.33 16.82 4.15
N GLY A 140 -2.14 16.36 3.71
CA GLY A 140 -1.16 15.69 4.55
C GLY A 140 -0.25 16.67 5.28
N GLN A 141 0.78 16.17 5.95
CA GLN A 141 1.74 16.99 6.67
C GLN A 141 2.71 17.71 5.73
N CYS A 142 3.10 17.04 4.66
CA CYS A 142 4.06 17.53 3.69
C CYS A 142 3.36 18.03 2.44
N THR A 143 3.85 19.14 1.88
CA THR A 143 3.25 19.75 0.67
C THR A 143 3.14 18.77 -0.49
N TRP A 144 4.11 17.87 -0.65
CA TRP A 144 4.06 16.84 -1.70
C TRP A 144 2.81 15.95 -1.60
N GLU A 145 2.27 15.74 -0.40
CA GLU A 145 1.04 14.94 -0.17
C GLU A 145 -0.23 15.63 -0.67
N ASN A 146 -0.21 16.95 -0.84
CA ASN A 146 -1.41 17.76 -1.08
C ASN A 146 -1.81 17.82 -2.56
N HIS A 147 -1.04 17.20 -3.45
CA HIS A 147 -1.29 17.21 -4.90
C HIS A 147 -2.06 15.98 -5.38
N PHE A 148 -2.53 15.13 -4.48
CA PHE A 148 -3.16 13.85 -4.82
C PHE A 148 -4.61 13.74 -4.38
N GLN A 149 -5.32 12.80 -5.00
CA GLN A 149 -6.64 12.39 -4.56
C GLN A 149 -6.52 11.50 -3.31
N TYR A 150 -7.61 11.41 -2.54
CA TYR A 150 -7.69 10.44 -1.45
C TYR A 150 -7.39 9.02 -1.94
N PHE A 151 -6.65 8.27 -1.13
CA PHE A 151 -6.28 6.86 -1.36
C PHE A 151 -5.34 6.64 -2.56
N SER A 152 -4.54 7.65 -2.89
CA SER A 152 -3.52 7.54 -3.94
C SER A 152 -2.37 6.65 -3.50
N VAL A 153 -2.03 5.66 -4.32
CA VAL A 153 -0.85 4.79 -4.09
C VAL A 153 0.31 5.32 -4.92
N LEU A 154 1.29 5.90 -4.25
CA LEU A 154 2.52 6.38 -4.88
C LEU A 154 3.57 5.27 -4.87
N TYR A 155 4.37 5.24 -5.94
CA TYR A 155 5.53 4.37 -6.06
C TYR A 155 6.65 5.08 -6.82
N THR A 156 7.91 4.71 -6.58
CA THR A 156 9.04 5.28 -7.34
C THR A 156 9.11 4.66 -8.73
N LYS A 157 9.34 5.49 -9.75
CA LYS A 157 9.51 5.04 -11.14
C LYS A 157 10.90 4.45 -11.40
N THR A 158 11.84 4.75 -10.52
CA THR A 158 13.21 4.25 -10.60
C THR A 158 13.32 2.89 -9.90
N ASN A 159 14.42 2.17 -10.12
CA ASN A 159 14.72 0.94 -9.39
C ASN A 159 15.33 1.19 -8.00
N ARG A 160 15.13 2.39 -7.42
CA ARG A 160 15.69 2.85 -6.14
C ARG A 160 14.70 3.69 -5.35
N ARG A 161 15.02 3.96 -4.07
CA ARG A 161 14.32 4.97 -3.28
C ARG A 161 14.50 6.36 -3.88
N VAL A 162 13.50 7.22 -3.73
CA VAL A 162 13.60 8.62 -4.14
C VAL A 162 13.06 9.54 -3.05
N PRO A 163 13.54 10.79 -2.96
CA PRO A 163 12.91 11.78 -2.11
C PRO A 163 11.51 12.11 -2.63
N TRP A 164 10.49 12.04 -1.77
CA TRP A 164 9.09 12.28 -2.15
C TRP A 164 8.87 13.69 -2.70
N SER A 165 9.64 14.67 -2.23
CA SER A 165 9.61 16.07 -2.69
C SER A 165 10.13 16.28 -4.12
N LYS A 166 10.93 15.36 -4.68
CA LYS A 166 11.68 15.56 -5.95
C LYS A 166 11.01 14.96 -7.20
N GLY A 167 9.83 14.34 -7.08
CA GLY A 167 8.99 14.01 -8.24
C GLY A 167 9.37 12.78 -9.07
N ALA A 168 10.32 11.94 -8.64
CA ALA A 168 10.71 10.70 -9.34
C ALA A 168 9.78 9.50 -9.03
N TRP A 169 8.49 9.77 -8.82
CA TRP A 169 7.43 8.82 -8.48
C TRP A 169 6.25 8.93 -9.46
N SER A 170 5.31 8.00 -9.34
CA SER A 170 4.03 8.00 -10.07
C SER A 170 2.92 7.51 -9.15
N VAL A 171 1.66 7.70 -9.56
CA VAL A 171 0.47 7.27 -8.83
C VAL A 171 -0.18 6.12 -9.58
N ALA A 172 -0.29 4.96 -8.92
CA ALA A 172 -0.95 3.79 -9.47
C ALA A 172 -2.47 3.99 -9.52
N ASP A 173 -3.11 3.38 -10.52
CA ASP A 173 -4.57 3.39 -10.66
C ASP A 173 -5.23 2.31 -9.78
N MET A 174 -4.50 1.23 -9.50
CA MET A 174 -4.97 0.12 -8.69
C MET A 174 -3.82 -0.54 -7.91
N MET A 175 -4.11 -0.95 -6.66
CA MET A 175 -3.30 -1.87 -5.88
C MET A 175 -4.09 -3.16 -5.68
N ALA A 176 -3.52 -4.29 -6.12
CA ALA A 176 -4.10 -5.61 -5.94
C ALA A 176 -3.22 -6.47 -5.05
N ILE A 177 -3.84 -7.23 -4.14
CA ILE A 177 -3.17 -8.12 -3.21
C ILE A 177 -3.73 -9.52 -3.43
N TYR A 178 -2.88 -10.43 -3.92
CA TYR A 178 -3.22 -11.82 -4.16
C TYR A 178 -2.56 -12.68 -3.10
N ILE A 179 -3.30 -13.65 -2.56
CA ILE A 179 -2.80 -14.60 -1.56
C ILE A 179 -2.94 -16.02 -2.11
N ARG A 180 -1.94 -16.86 -1.86
CA ARG A 180 -1.93 -18.28 -2.23
C ARG A 180 -1.20 -19.13 -1.20
#